data_AF-A0A9W8THM4-F1
#
_entry.id   AF-A0A9W8THM4-F1
#
_cell.length_a   1.000
_cell.length_b   1.000
_cell.length_c   1.000
_cell.angle_alpha   90.00
_cell.angle_beta   90.00
_cell.angle_gamma   90.00
#
_symmetry.space_group_name_H-M   'P 1'
#
loop_
_entity.id
_entity.type
_entity.pdbx_description
1 polymer ?
#
loop_
_entity_poly.entity_id
_entity_poly.type
_entity_poly.pdbx_seq_one_letter_code
_entity_poly.pdbx_strand_id
1 'polypeptide(L)'
;MKDSRYAPCKILLEESIPSLIWFEDAVARYGVPTVVFDLCLIVPDIQHAADILHQRGWRLKPPGPYSFLTPPCPVQYRRLICPVRENERNQGDAFDSPETGTSLLSERTSTVLLSATEWKIPTERLHEASNNHHLPSLPVLANGLITNLLDAPDGSNVAEHLSMMLGYLYDYSSEVKTEGFENCLNLENRQFHLDCISGQLSLWTLPFARHQRQVREDIRQGHHEFRECSVARTPENRSLFKDDWNELAERLGRSHQTYEEVKAAILQEEYDDDDDEV
;
A
#
# COMPACT_ATOMS: atom_id res chain seq x y z
N MET A 1 -20.95 -5.02 21.36
CA MET A 1 -20.00 -5.37 20.29
C MET A 1 -19.45 -4.07 19.72
N LYS A 2 -18.29 -3.66 20.25
CA LYS A 2 -17.33 -2.70 19.69
C LYS A 2 -16.59 -3.53 18.63
N ASP A 3 -16.74 -3.35 17.33
CA ASP A 3 -16.42 -2.17 16.53
C ASP A 3 -17.35 -2.04 15.33
N SER A 4 -17.84 -0.83 15.05
CA SER A 4 -18.62 -0.56 13.83
C SER A 4 -17.77 -0.71 12.56
N ARG A 5 -16.44 -0.60 12.64
CA ARG A 5 -15.52 -0.59 11.50
C ARG A 5 -15.61 -1.86 10.66
N TYR A 6 -15.52 -3.04 11.29
CA TYR A 6 -15.56 -4.35 10.60
C TYR A 6 -16.97 -4.90 10.37
N ALA A 7 -18.02 -4.10 10.60
CA ALA A 7 -19.39 -4.48 10.29
C ALA A 7 -19.59 -4.93 8.82
N PRO A 8 -18.96 -4.31 7.80
CA PRO A 8 -19.06 -4.78 6.41
C PRO A 8 -18.56 -6.22 6.24
N CYS A 9 -17.47 -6.61 6.90
CA CYS A 9 -16.93 -7.98 6.81
C CYS A 9 -17.97 -9.01 7.27
N LYS A 10 -18.64 -8.73 8.39
CA LYS A 10 -19.70 -9.60 8.93
C LYS A 10 -20.89 -9.70 7.98
N ILE A 11 -21.34 -8.57 7.42
CA ILE A 11 -22.45 -8.53 6.47
C ILE A 11 -22.13 -9.33 5.22
N LEU A 12 -20.94 -9.14 4.65
CA LEU A 12 -20.52 -9.88 3.46
C LEU A 12 -20.43 -11.38 3.75
N LEU A 13 -19.92 -11.77 4.92
CA LEU A 13 -19.89 -13.17 5.34
C LEU A 13 -21.31 -13.79 5.48
N GLU A 14 -22.27 -13.06 6.04
CA GLU A 14 -23.68 -13.49 6.16
C GLU A 14 -24.30 -13.78 4.78
N GLU A 15 -23.92 -13.01 3.76
CA GLU A 15 -24.36 -13.19 2.37
C GLU A 15 -23.44 -14.11 1.55
N SER A 16 -22.54 -14.85 2.22
CA SER A 16 -21.58 -15.78 1.59
C SER A 16 -20.64 -15.12 0.56
N ILE A 17 -20.37 -13.83 0.70
CA ILE A 17 -19.39 -13.09 -0.08
C ILE A 17 -18.06 -13.11 0.68
N PRO A 18 -17.04 -13.83 0.19
CA PRO A 18 -15.75 -13.83 0.87
C PRO A 18 -15.10 -12.45 0.71
N SER A 19 -14.41 -12.01 1.76
CA SER A 19 -13.72 -10.72 1.80
C SER A 19 -12.42 -10.80 2.59
N LEU A 20 -11.46 -9.97 2.19
CA LEU A 20 -10.14 -9.89 2.78
C LEU A 20 -9.82 -8.42 3.11
N ILE A 21 -9.51 -8.14 4.37
CA ILE A 21 -9.02 -6.86 4.86
C ILE A 21 -7.64 -6.58 4.27
N TRP A 22 -7.44 -5.36 3.80
CA TRP A 22 -6.21 -4.94 3.12
C TRP A 22 -5.64 -3.63 3.68
N PHE A 23 -4.42 -3.28 3.25
CA PHE A 23 -3.68 -2.08 3.64
C PHE A 23 -3.55 -1.86 5.16
N GLU A 24 -3.94 -0.70 5.69
CA GLU A 24 -3.59 -0.23 7.03
C GLU A 24 -4.06 -1.17 8.14
N ASP A 25 -5.30 -1.67 8.04
CA ASP A 25 -5.84 -2.65 8.99
C ASP A 25 -5.10 -3.99 8.90
N ALA A 26 -4.66 -4.39 7.70
CA ALA A 26 -3.93 -5.64 7.50
C ALA A 26 -2.50 -5.56 8.06
N VAL A 27 -1.77 -4.46 7.82
CA VAL A 27 -0.41 -4.29 8.37
C VAL A 27 -0.43 -4.03 9.88
N ALA A 28 -1.47 -3.37 10.41
CA ALA A 28 -1.63 -3.17 11.86
C ALA A 28 -1.67 -4.49 12.64
N ARG A 29 -2.24 -5.55 12.05
CA ARG A 29 -2.25 -6.89 12.65
C ARG A 29 -0.86 -7.44 12.94
N TYR A 30 0.16 -6.96 12.22
CA TYR A 30 1.56 -7.38 12.33
C TYR A 30 2.43 -6.38 13.09
N GLY A 31 1.81 -5.56 13.95
CA GLY A 31 2.53 -4.68 14.87
C GLY A 31 2.92 -3.31 14.29
N VAL A 32 2.49 -3.00 13.08
CA VAL A 32 2.74 -1.69 12.46
C VAL A 32 1.85 -0.63 13.11
N PRO A 33 2.41 0.47 13.63
CA PRO A 33 1.62 1.58 14.18
C PRO A 33 1.02 2.42 13.05
N THR A 34 -0.14 2.03 12.53
CA THR A 34 -0.84 2.78 11.48
C THR A 34 -1.96 3.64 12.05
N VAL A 35 -2.17 4.80 11.41
CA VAL A 35 -3.43 5.53 11.52
C VAL A 35 -4.38 4.95 10.49
N VAL A 36 -5.52 4.41 10.95
CA VAL A 36 -6.51 3.78 10.06
C VAL A 36 -7.50 4.82 9.54
N PHE A 37 -7.50 5.03 8.22
CA PHE A 37 -8.43 5.94 7.55
C PHE A 37 -9.68 5.19 7.08
N ASP A 38 -9.58 4.56 5.91
CA ASP A 38 -10.64 3.77 5.30
C ASP A 38 -10.44 2.28 5.56
N LEU A 39 -11.52 1.51 5.68
CA LEU A 39 -11.44 0.05 5.72
C LEU A 39 -11.41 -0.46 4.28
N CYS A 40 -10.26 -0.95 3.84
CA CYS A 40 -10.11 -1.53 2.52
C CYS A 40 -10.39 -3.04 2.54
N LEU A 41 -11.31 -3.49 1.69
CA LEU A 41 -11.70 -4.89 1.53
C LEU A 41 -11.50 -5.33 0.08
N ILE A 42 -10.77 -6.41 -0.11
CA ILE A 42 -10.72 -7.12 -1.38
C ILE A 42 -11.89 -8.09 -1.44
N VAL A 43 -12.67 -8.04 -2.53
CA VAL A 43 -13.84 -8.87 -2.78
C VAL A 43 -13.83 -9.45 -4.20
N PRO A 44 -14.51 -10.58 -4.46
CA PRO A 44 -14.58 -11.16 -5.81
C PRO A 44 -15.28 -10.25 -6.82
N ASP A 45 -16.39 -9.63 -6.41
CA ASP A 45 -17.19 -8.73 -7.24
C ASP A 45 -17.51 -7.46 -6.44
N ILE A 46 -16.93 -6.34 -6.89
CA ILE A 46 -17.09 -5.03 -6.26
C ILE A 46 -18.55 -4.57 -6.30
N GLN A 47 -19.23 -4.76 -7.42
CA GLN A 47 -20.57 -4.23 -7.63
C GLN A 47 -21.57 -5.02 -6.79
N HIS A 48 -21.48 -6.36 -6.81
CA HIS A 48 -22.34 -7.20 -5.99
C HIS A 48 -22.16 -6.92 -4.49
N ALA A 49 -20.90 -6.82 -4.01
CA ALA A 49 -20.63 -6.49 -2.61
C ALA A 49 -21.14 -5.08 -2.23
N ALA A 50 -21.00 -4.10 -3.13
CA ALA A 50 -21.53 -2.76 -2.91
C ALA A 50 -23.06 -2.75 -2.81
N ASP A 51 -23.75 -3.51 -3.66
CA ASP A 51 -25.22 -3.61 -3.67
C ASP A 51 -25.74 -4.23 -2.37
N ILE A 52 -25.08 -5.27 -1.85
CA ILE A 52 -25.40 -5.87 -0.56
C ILE A 52 -25.24 -4.87 0.59
N LEU A 53 -24.10 -4.18 0.65
CA LEU A 53 -23.88 -3.17 1.68
C LEU A 53 -24.91 -2.03 1.56
N HIS A 54 -25.27 -1.64 0.34
CA HIS A 54 -26.28 -0.62 0.08
C HIS A 54 -27.65 -1.02 0.62
N GLN A 55 -28.09 -2.26 0.38
CA GLN A 55 -29.33 -2.81 0.94
C GLN A 55 -29.34 -2.82 2.47
N ARG A 56 -28.17 -2.93 3.10
CA ARG A 56 -27.99 -2.85 4.56
C ARG A 56 -27.78 -1.42 5.08
N GLY A 57 -27.93 -0.40 4.24
CA GLY A 57 -27.95 1.02 4.62
C GLY A 57 -26.66 1.80 4.34
N TRP A 58 -25.62 1.17 3.78
CA TRP A 58 -24.42 1.90 3.35
C TRP A 58 -24.75 2.78 2.14
N ARG A 59 -24.04 3.91 2.02
CA ARG A 59 -24.26 4.86 0.93
C ARG A 59 -23.00 5.01 0.11
N LEU A 60 -23.16 5.05 -1.22
CA LEU A 60 -22.03 5.32 -2.11
C LEU A 60 -21.44 6.71 -1.81
N LYS A 61 -20.11 6.75 -1.69
CA LYS A 61 -19.32 7.97 -1.56
C LYS A 61 -18.60 8.20 -2.89
N PRO A 62 -18.71 9.40 -3.49
CA PRO A 62 -17.92 9.71 -4.67
C PRO A 62 -16.42 9.69 -4.35
N PRO A 63 -15.55 9.49 -5.35
CA PRO A 63 -14.11 9.66 -5.20
C PRO A 63 -13.79 11.02 -4.55
N GLY A 64 -12.99 11.01 -3.48
CA GLY A 64 -12.54 12.21 -2.80
C GLY A 64 -11.16 12.62 -3.31
N PRO A 65 -10.76 13.90 -3.19
CA PRO A 65 -9.47 14.39 -3.72
C PRO A 65 -8.23 13.82 -3.01
N TYR A 66 -8.38 13.23 -1.82
CA TYR A 66 -7.27 12.78 -0.96
C TYR A 66 -7.15 11.25 -0.81
N SER A 67 -7.48 10.49 -1.86
CA SER A 67 -7.29 9.04 -1.87
C SER A 67 -6.10 8.67 -2.74
N PHE A 68 -5.29 7.69 -2.34
CA PHE A 68 -4.30 7.11 -3.24
C PHE A 68 -4.96 6.39 -4.45
N LEU A 69 -6.27 6.17 -4.37
CA LEU A 69 -7.13 5.67 -5.45
C LEU A 69 -7.80 6.80 -6.25
N THR A 70 -7.47 8.06 -6.01
CA THR A 70 -8.05 9.18 -6.78
C THR A 70 -7.61 9.11 -8.24
N PRO A 71 -8.52 9.34 -9.22
CA PRO A 71 -8.17 9.40 -10.63
C PRO A 71 -6.98 10.33 -10.93
N PRO A 72 -6.07 9.97 -11.86
CA PRO A 72 -6.10 8.78 -12.73
C PRO A 72 -5.53 7.53 -12.04
N CYS A 73 -6.39 6.74 -11.41
CA CYS A 73 -6.07 5.45 -10.83
C CYS A 73 -6.67 4.38 -11.76
N PRO A 74 -5.86 3.45 -12.28
CA PRO A 74 -6.36 2.40 -13.16
C PRO A 74 -7.17 1.33 -12.42
N VAL A 75 -7.17 1.35 -11.08
CA VAL A 75 -7.81 0.35 -10.23
C VAL A 75 -9.29 0.69 -10.04
N GLN A 76 -10.15 -0.30 -10.25
CA GLN A 76 -11.57 -0.18 -9.95
C GLN A 76 -11.82 -0.31 -8.45
N TYR A 77 -12.64 0.61 -7.92
CA TYR A 77 -13.06 0.56 -6.53
C TYR A 77 -14.45 1.16 -6.33
N ARG A 78 -15.06 0.81 -5.20
CA ARG A 78 -16.25 1.50 -4.68
C ARG A 78 -15.98 1.96 -3.26
N ARG A 79 -16.38 3.18 -2.95
CA ARG A 79 -16.27 3.75 -1.60
C ARG A 79 -17.67 3.90 -1.02
N LEU A 80 -17.89 3.41 0.20
CA LEU A 80 -19.18 3.44 0.87
C LEU A 80 -19.06 4.01 2.28
N ILE A 81 -20.01 4.84 2.69
CA ILE A 81 -20.11 5.37 4.06
C ILE A 81 -21.03 4.46 4.87
N CYS A 82 -20.58 4.14 6.08
CA CYS A 82 -21.34 3.37 7.06
C CYS A 82 -22.63 4.12 7.45
N PRO A 83 -23.78 3.44 7.61
CA PRO A 83 -24.98 4.08 8.15
C PRO A 83 -24.70 4.57 9.57
N VAL A 84 -24.84 5.89 9.78
CA VAL A 84 -24.77 6.52 11.11
C VAL A 84 -25.86 5.92 12.00
N ARG A 85 -25.51 5.47 13.21
CA ARG A 85 -26.54 5.05 14.17
C ARG A 85 -27.31 6.28 14.64
N GLU A 86 -28.65 6.18 14.73
CA GLU A 86 -29.50 7.30 15.18
C GLU A 86 -29.07 7.88 16.55
N ASN A 87 -28.48 7.05 17.43
CA ASN A 87 -27.98 7.49 18.73
C ASN A 87 -26.72 8.38 18.65
N GLU A 88 -25.95 8.34 17.56
CA GLU A 88 -24.78 9.21 17.34
C GLU A 88 -25.17 10.58 16.76
N ARG A 89 -26.38 10.71 16.19
CA ARG A 89 -26.93 12.03 15.81
C ARG A 89 -27.31 12.88 17.03
N ASN A 90 -27.61 12.23 18.16
CA ASN A 90 -28.05 12.89 19.39
C ASN A 90 -26.92 13.15 20.40
N GLN A 91 -25.69 12.70 20.11
CA GLN A 91 -24.48 12.99 20.89
C GLN A 91 -23.59 14.01 20.15
N GLY A 92 -24.21 15.04 19.55
CA GLY A 92 -23.49 16.24 19.18
C GLY A 92 -22.97 16.91 20.45
N ASP A 93 -21.68 16.74 20.74
CA ASP A 93 -20.96 17.68 21.59
C ASP A 93 -21.23 19.09 21.06
N ALA A 94 -21.50 20.01 21.99
CA ALA A 94 -22.05 21.34 21.77
C ALA A 94 -21.08 22.29 21.03
N PHE A 95 -20.85 22.00 19.76
CA PHE A 95 -20.15 22.85 18.79
C PHE A 95 -20.87 22.82 17.44
N ASP A 96 -22.21 22.79 17.43
CA ASP A 96 -23.00 23.03 16.22
C ASP A 96 -23.33 24.53 16.10
N SER A 97 -22.69 25.16 15.10
CA SER A 97 -23.27 26.30 14.39
C SER A 97 -24.51 25.83 13.61
N PRO A 98 -25.60 26.60 13.53
CA PRO A 98 -26.91 26.05 13.21
C PRO A 98 -27.26 25.93 11.71
N GLU A 99 -26.30 25.73 10.78
CA GLU A 99 -26.64 25.78 9.34
C GLU A 99 -26.24 24.58 8.45
N THR A 100 -25.53 23.56 8.91
CA THR A 100 -25.32 22.33 8.11
C THR A 100 -25.11 21.11 9.02
N GLY A 101 -26.21 20.58 9.53
CA GLY A 101 -26.25 19.45 10.49
C GLY A 101 -25.86 18.10 9.90
N THR A 102 -24.62 17.95 9.44
CA THR A 102 -24.01 16.65 9.11
C THR A 102 -22.88 16.40 10.09
N SER A 103 -23.06 15.40 10.98
CA SER A 103 -22.05 14.99 11.95
C SER A 103 -20.74 14.61 11.26
N LEU A 104 -19.75 15.50 11.34
CA LEU A 104 -18.43 15.44 10.70
C LEU A 104 -17.59 14.22 11.08
N LEU A 105 -18.02 13.41 12.06
CA LEU A 105 -17.31 12.22 12.52
C LEU A 105 -17.78 10.95 11.78
N SER A 106 -19.07 10.85 11.45
CA SER A 106 -19.60 9.66 10.76
C SER A 106 -19.21 9.59 9.27
N GLU A 107 -18.77 10.71 8.69
CA GLU A 107 -18.27 10.79 7.32
C GLU A 107 -16.79 10.38 7.18
N ARG A 108 -16.06 10.17 8.30
CA ARG A 108 -14.60 10.04 8.29
C ARG A 108 -14.09 8.67 7.88
N THR A 109 -14.77 7.59 8.26
CA THR A 109 -14.32 6.23 7.93
C THR A 109 -15.25 5.62 6.89
N SER A 110 -14.72 5.34 5.71
CA SER A 110 -15.47 4.65 4.66
C SER A 110 -14.99 3.21 4.47
N THR A 111 -15.84 2.39 3.89
CA THR A 111 -15.48 1.07 3.36
C THR A 111 -15.08 1.22 1.90
N VAL A 112 -13.87 0.82 1.55
CA VAL A 112 -13.39 0.77 0.17
C VAL A 112 -13.40 -0.69 -0.27
N LEU A 113 -14.11 -0.98 -1.35
CA LEU A 113 -14.15 -2.28 -1.99
C LEU A 113 -13.21 -2.30 -3.19
N LEU A 114 -12.35 -3.32 -3.23
CA LEU A 114 -11.30 -3.54 -4.23
C LEU A 114 -11.53 -4.89 -4.93
N SER A 115 -11.15 -4.99 -6.19
CA SER A 115 -11.32 -6.21 -7.00
C SER A 115 -10.25 -7.25 -6.68
N ALA A 116 -10.65 -8.46 -6.32
CA ALA A 116 -9.73 -9.58 -6.15
C ALA A 116 -8.90 -9.86 -7.40
N THR A 117 -9.52 -9.73 -8.59
CA THR A 117 -8.86 -9.95 -9.87
C THR A 117 -7.75 -8.94 -10.13
N GLU A 118 -8.02 -7.65 -9.88
CA GLU A 118 -7.02 -6.59 -10.09
C GLU A 118 -5.88 -6.69 -9.08
N TRP A 119 -6.21 -7.07 -7.84
CA TRP A 119 -5.25 -7.25 -6.75
C TRP A 119 -4.56 -8.62 -6.75
N LYS A 120 -4.87 -9.47 -7.74
CA LYS A 120 -4.28 -10.80 -7.96
C LYS A 120 -4.40 -11.73 -6.74
N ILE A 121 -5.52 -11.64 -6.04
CA ILE A 121 -5.83 -12.52 -4.90
C ILE A 121 -6.73 -13.67 -5.38
N PRO A 122 -6.25 -14.94 -5.30
CA PRO A 122 -7.06 -16.09 -5.67
C PRO A 122 -8.30 -16.24 -4.78
N THR A 123 -9.38 -16.76 -5.35
CA THR A 123 -10.66 -16.96 -4.64
C THR A 123 -10.49 -17.83 -3.40
N GLU A 124 -9.61 -18.83 -3.44
CA GLU A 124 -9.31 -19.72 -2.32
C GLU A 124 -8.77 -18.93 -1.13
N ARG A 125 -7.90 -17.95 -1.37
CA ARG A 125 -7.32 -17.08 -0.32
C ARG A 125 -8.37 -16.16 0.30
N LEU A 126 -9.34 -15.69 -0.48
CA LEU A 126 -10.46 -14.90 0.06
C LEU A 126 -11.33 -15.74 1.01
N HIS A 127 -11.63 -16.99 0.62
CA HIS A 127 -12.40 -17.89 1.48
C HIS A 127 -11.64 -18.27 2.75
N GLU A 128 -10.35 -18.60 2.64
CA GLU A 128 -9.49 -18.86 3.79
C GLU A 128 -9.46 -17.68 4.77
N ALA A 129 -9.30 -16.46 4.26
CA ALA A 129 -9.28 -15.27 5.10
C ALA A 129 -10.63 -14.98 5.73
N SER A 130 -11.74 -15.12 4.99
CA SER A 130 -13.09 -14.90 5.52
C SER A 130 -13.40 -15.80 6.70
N ASN A 131 -12.91 -17.04 6.67
CA ASN A 131 -13.02 -17.99 7.78
C ASN A 131 -12.06 -17.67 8.94
N ASN A 132 -11.05 -16.83 8.71
CA ASN A 132 -9.98 -16.46 9.64
C ASN A 132 -9.96 -14.95 9.93
N HIS A 133 -11.09 -14.40 10.39
CA HIS A 133 -11.24 -12.99 10.79
C HIS A 133 -11.01 -11.97 9.66
N HIS A 134 -11.12 -12.39 8.40
CA HIS A 134 -10.91 -11.57 7.21
C HIS A 134 -9.49 -11.02 7.04
N LEU A 135 -8.51 -11.45 7.84
CA LEU A 135 -7.14 -10.92 7.76
C LEU A 135 -6.25 -11.83 6.92
N PRO A 136 -5.36 -11.28 6.08
CA PRO A 136 -4.39 -12.08 5.34
C PRO A 136 -3.35 -12.65 6.30
N SER A 137 -2.82 -13.83 5.98
CA SER A 137 -1.55 -14.27 6.57
C SER A 137 -0.41 -13.36 6.11
N LEU A 138 0.68 -13.29 6.88
CA LEU A 138 1.81 -12.41 6.57
C LEU A 138 2.41 -12.67 5.18
N PRO A 139 2.63 -13.93 4.74
CA PRO A 139 3.09 -14.18 3.38
C PRO A 139 2.11 -13.72 2.30
N VAL A 140 0.79 -13.89 2.52
CA VAL A 140 -0.23 -13.42 1.55
C VAL A 140 -0.20 -11.90 1.44
N LEU A 141 -0.10 -11.20 2.56
CA LEU A 141 -0.02 -9.73 2.59
C LEU A 141 1.26 -9.23 1.89
N ALA A 142 2.43 -9.71 2.32
CA ALA A 142 3.70 -9.30 1.75
C ALA A 142 3.77 -9.59 0.24
N ASN A 143 3.37 -10.79 -0.18
CA ASN A 143 3.39 -11.19 -1.57
C ASN A 143 2.44 -10.34 -2.43
N GLY A 144 1.23 -10.07 -1.94
CA GLY A 144 0.28 -9.20 -2.63
C GLY A 144 0.79 -7.76 -2.75
N LEU A 145 1.36 -7.19 -1.69
CA LEU A 145 1.93 -5.84 -1.71
C LEU A 145 3.12 -5.74 -2.70
N ILE A 146 4.04 -6.72 -2.70
CA ILE A 146 5.18 -6.76 -3.62
C ILE A 146 4.71 -6.86 -5.07
N THR A 147 3.83 -7.82 -5.37
CA THR A 147 3.32 -8.02 -6.73
C THR A 147 2.66 -6.75 -7.25
N ASN A 148 1.76 -6.14 -6.46
CA ASN A 148 1.05 -4.93 -6.87
C ASN A 148 1.97 -3.71 -6.99
N LEU A 149 3.03 -3.60 -6.16
CA LEU A 149 4.01 -2.52 -6.29
C LEU A 149 4.75 -2.63 -7.63
N LEU A 150 5.19 -3.83 -7.98
CA LEU A 150 5.95 -4.08 -9.20
C LEU A 150 5.08 -4.00 -10.46
N ASP A 151 3.75 -4.10 -10.35
CA ASP A 151 2.83 -3.90 -11.46
C ASP A 151 2.29 -2.46 -11.58
N ALA A 152 2.38 -1.68 -10.50
CA ALA A 152 1.90 -0.30 -10.50
C ALA A 152 2.75 0.59 -11.44
N PRO A 153 2.12 1.55 -12.15
CA PRO A 153 2.86 2.52 -12.96
C PRO A 153 3.80 3.39 -12.11
N ASP A 154 4.90 3.81 -12.74
CA ASP A 154 5.86 4.73 -12.13
C ASP A 154 5.20 6.03 -11.67
N GLY A 155 5.53 6.47 -10.45
CA GLY A 155 5.01 7.71 -9.89
C GLY A 155 3.49 7.71 -9.61
N SER A 156 2.82 6.56 -9.70
CA SER A 156 1.40 6.49 -9.32
C SER A 156 1.24 6.54 -7.81
N ASN A 157 0.19 7.22 -7.33
CA ASN A 157 -0.16 7.26 -5.90
C ASN A 157 -0.32 5.86 -5.28
N VAL A 158 -0.76 4.88 -6.08
CA VAL A 158 -0.85 3.48 -5.66
C VAL A 158 0.54 2.89 -5.40
N ALA A 159 1.52 3.13 -6.28
CA ALA A 159 2.89 2.68 -6.07
C ALA A 159 3.52 3.31 -4.81
N GLU A 160 3.30 4.61 -4.58
CA GLU A 160 3.76 5.31 -3.38
C GLU A 160 3.13 4.71 -2.11
N HIS A 161 1.82 4.50 -2.11
CA HIS A 161 1.10 3.91 -0.98
C HIS A 161 1.57 2.47 -0.70
N LEU A 162 1.75 1.65 -1.74
CA LEU A 162 2.26 0.28 -1.60
C LEU A 162 3.70 0.24 -1.07
N SER A 163 4.55 1.14 -1.54
CA SER A 163 5.93 1.27 -1.07
C SER A 163 5.97 1.63 0.41
N MET A 164 5.10 2.56 0.85
CA MET A 164 4.95 2.93 2.25
C MET A 164 4.47 1.76 3.10
N MET A 165 3.44 1.03 2.66
CA MET A 165 2.93 -0.14 3.39
C MET A 165 3.98 -1.23 3.53
N LEU A 166 4.78 -1.50 2.48
CA LEU A 166 5.89 -2.44 2.55
C LEU A 166 7.00 -1.95 3.48
N GLY A 167 7.40 -0.67 3.37
CA GLY A 167 8.40 -0.08 4.26
C GLY A 167 8.02 -0.25 5.72
N TYR A 168 6.80 0.13 6.08
CA TYR A 168 6.30 -0.09 7.44
C TYR A 168 6.24 -1.57 7.81
N LEU A 169 5.77 -2.46 6.94
CA LEU A 169 5.72 -3.88 7.25
C LEU A 169 7.11 -4.44 7.55
N TYR A 170 8.12 -4.11 6.74
CA TYR A 170 9.50 -4.56 6.93
C TYR A 170 10.18 -3.88 8.12
N ASP A 171 9.86 -2.63 8.45
CA ASP A 171 10.46 -1.94 9.59
C ASP A 171 9.94 -2.48 10.93
N TYR A 172 8.63 -2.78 11.01
CA TYR A 172 7.98 -3.11 12.27
C TYR A 172 7.77 -4.62 12.50
N SER A 173 7.61 -5.42 11.45
CA SER A 173 7.42 -6.87 11.60
C SER A 173 8.75 -7.61 11.52
N SER A 174 9.22 -8.16 12.65
CA SER A 174 10.39 -9.06 12.63
C SER A 174 10.09 -10.40 11.94
N GLU A 175 8.82 -10.79 11.88
CA GLU A 175 8.39 -12.05 11.26
C GLU A 175 8.71 -12.11 9.77
N VAL A 176 8.66 -10.98 9.04
CA VAL A 176 9.07 -11.00 7.63
C VAL A 176 10.57 -11.25 7.46
N LYS A 177 11.39 -11.04 8.50
CA LYS A 177 12.86 -11.20 8.44
C LYS A 177 13.34 -12.54 8.98
N THR A 178 12.43 -13.45 9.35
CA THR A 178 12.82 -14.77 9.84
C THR A 178 13.40 -15.61 8.71
N GLU A 179 14.42 -16.40 9.02
CA GLU A 179 15.02 -17.34 8.08
C GLU A 179 13.95 -18.25 7.45
N GLY A 180 13.97 -18.35 6.13
CA GLY A 180 13.04 -19.18 5.37
C GLY A 180 11.72 -18.49 4.97
N PHE A 181 11.47 -17.25 5.40
CA PHE A 181 10.25 -16.51 5.03
C PHE A 181 10.12 -16.34 3.51
N GLU A 182 11.24 -16.20 2.79
CA GLU A 182 11.28 -16.13 1.33
C GLU A 182 10.64 -17.36 0.66
N ASN A 183 10.66 -18.52 1.31
CA ASN A 183 10.07 -19.75 0.78
C ASN A 183 8.54 -19.72 0.81
N CYS A 184 7.95 -18.85 1.65
CA CYS A 184 6.50 -18.63 1.71
C CYS A 184 6.01 -17.62 0.65
N LEU A 185 6.91 -16.94 -0.05
CA LEU A 185 6.58 -16.00 -1.12
C LEU A 185 6.54 -16.68 -2.49
N ASN A 186 5.81 -16.07 -3.44
CA ASN A 186 5.87 -16.48 -4.84
C ASN A 186 7.32 -16.39 -5.32
N LEU A 187 7.72 -17.35 -6.17
CA LEU A 187 9.08 -17.48 -6.69
C LEU A 187 9.64 -16.14 -7.22
N GLU A 188 8.83 -15.43 -7.99
CA GLU A 188 9.15 -14.15 -8.63
C GLU A 188 9.32 -12.97 -7.66
N ASN A 189 8.83 -13.08 -6.43
CA ASN A 189 8.94 -12.06 -5.39
C ASN A 189 10.07 -12.33 -4.39
N ARG A 190 10.74 -13.49 -4.48
CA ARG A 190 11.76 -13.89 -3.50
C ARG A 190 12.98 -12.99 -3.54
N GLN A 191 13.46 -12.61 -4.73
CA GLN A 191 14.63 -11.73 -4.83
C GLN A 191 14.32 -10.33 -4.28
N PHE A 192 13.12 -9.80 -4.49
CA PHE A 192 12.68 -8.56 -3.87
C PHE A 192 12.82 -8.61 -2.34
N HIS A 193 12.35 -9.70 -1.74
CA HIS A 193 12.45 -9.91 -0.30
C HIS A 193 13.91 -9.96 0.17
N LEU A 194 14.77 -10.75 -0.49
CA LEU A 194 16.19 -10.85 -0.20
C LEU A 194 16.88 -9.48 -0.27
N ASP A 195 16.58 -8.71 -1.30
CA ASP A 195 17.12 -7.37 -1.50
C ASP A 195 16.68 -6.40 -0.41
N CYS A 196 15.42 -6.48 0.05
CA CYS A 196 14.93 -5.70 1.20
C CYS A 196 15.67 -6.02 2.49
N ILE A 197 15.98 -7.29 2.76
CA ILE A 197 16.66 -7.69 4.00
C ILE A 197 18.18 -7.61 3.94
N SER A 198 18.77 -7.46 2.74
CA SER A 198 20.23 -7.31 2.55
C SER A 198 20.83 -6.14 3.32
N GLY A 199 20.01 -5.12 3.61
CA GLY A 199 20.42 -3.92 4.34
C GLY A 199 21.21 -2.89 3.52
N GLN A 200 21.62 -3.22 2.29
CA GLN A 200 22.54 -2.41 1.48
C GLN A 200 21.84 -1.39 0.57
N LEU A 201 20.61 -1.68 0.16
CA LEU A 201 19.91 -0.94 -0.89
C LEU A 201 19.03 0.19 -0.36
N SER A 202 18.91 1.25 -1.14
CA SER A 202 17.96 2.35 -0.92
C SER A 202 16.56 1.89 -1.34
N LEU A 203 15.86 1.28 -0.38
CA LEU A 203 14.54 0.68 -0.57
C LEU A 203 13.46 1.74 -0.82
N TRP A 204 12.34 1.30 -1.38
CA TRP A 204 11.12 2.12 -1.56
C TRP A 204 11.30 3.33 -2.50
N THR A 205 12.38 3.35 -3.27
CA THR A 205 12.66 4.37 -4.29
C THR A 205 12.22 3.91 -5.68
N LEU A 206 12.01 4.86 -6.60
CA LEU A 206 11.69 4.53 -7.99
C LEU A 206 12.81 3.74 -8.69
N PRO A 207 14.11 4.08 -8.56
CA PRO A 207 15.19 3.25 -9.07
C PRO A 207 15.12 1.80 -8.55
N PHE A 208 14.89 1.62 -7.24
CA PHE A 208 14.74 0.29 -6.66
C PHE A 208 13.56 -0.47 -7.27
N ALA A 209 12.38 0.15 -7.36
CA ALA A 209 11.21 -0.49 -7.97
C ALA A 209 11.46 -0.91 -9.43
N ARG A 210 12.10 -0.05 -10.24
CA ARG A 210 12.47 -0.38 -11.62
C ARG A 210 13.44 -1.57 -11.72
N HIS A 211 14.48 -1.55 -10.90
CA HIS A 211 15.43 -2.66 -10.80
C HIS A 211 14.71 -3.98 -10.46
N GLN A 212 13.85 -3.95 -9.44
CA GLN A 212 13.10 -5.13 -9.01
C GLN A 212 12.12 -5.65 -10.07
N ARG A 213 11.54 -4.77 -10.91
CA ARG A 213 10.71 -5.21 -12.04
C ARG A 213 11.53 -5.99 -13.07
N GLN A 214 12.76 -5.54 -13.38
CA GLN A 214 13.65 -6.24 -14.29
C GLN A 214 14.04 -7.61 -13.71
N VAL A 215 14.49 -7.64 -12.45
CA VAL A 215 14.82 -8.89 -11.74
C VAL A 215 13.65 -9.88 -11.75
N ARG A 216 12.42 -9.40 -11.50
CA ARG A 216 11.22 -10.23 -11.54
C ARG A 216 10.98 -10.84 -12.92
N GLU A 217 11.22 -10.08 -13.98
CA GLU A 217 11.10 -10.58 -15.36
C GLU A 217 12.18 -11.62 -15.68
N ASP A 218 13.43 -11.38 -15.26
CA ASP A 218 14.52 -12.34 -15.43
C ASP A 218 14.24 -13.66 -14.69
N ILE A 219 13.63 -13.59 -13.49
CA ILE A 219 13.17 -14.80 -12.76
C ILE A 219 12.09 -15.54 -13.55
N ARG A 220 11.09 -14.83 -14.08
CA ARG A 220 10.01 -15.44 -14.87
C ARG A 220 10.53 -16.14 -16.13
N GLN A 221 11.60 -15.61 -16.72
CA GLN A 221 12.26 -16.19 -17.88
C GLN A 221 13.27 -17.29 -17.52
N GLY A 222 13.58 -17.50 -16.23
CA GLY A 222 14.56 -18.48 -15.78
C GLY A 222 16.01 -18.05 -15.98
N HIS A 223 16.25 -16.74 -16.13
CA HIS A 223 17.57 -16.14 -16.35
C HIS A 223 18.22 -15.59 -15.07
N HIS A 224 17.55 -15.72 -13.92
CA HIS A 224 18.02 -15.17 -12.65
C HIS A 224 18.27 -16.25 -11.60
N GLU A 225 19.45 -16.19 -10.97
CA GLU A 225 19.79 -16.98 -9.80
C GLU A 225 19.64 -16.14 -8.53
N PHE A 226 18.87 -16.68 -7.56
CA PHE A 226 18.65 -16.05 -6.27
C PHE A 226 19.96 -15.84 -5.50
N ARG A 227 20.09 -14.67 -4.89
CA ARG A 227 21.29 -14.25 -4.16
C ARG A 227 20.91 -13.25 -3.07
N GLU A 228 21.82 -13.02 -2.12
CA GLU A 228 21.59 -12.11 -0.99
C GLU A 228 21.28 -10.66 -1.44
N CYS A 229 21.97 -10.18 -2.48
CA CYS A 229 21.72 -8.88 -3.09
C CYS A 229 21.84 -8.99 -4.62
N SER A 230 20.80 -8.59 -5.34
CA SER A 230 20.73 -8.66 -6.80
C SER A 230 21.54 -7.58 -7.52
N VAL A 231 22.02 -6.56 -6.80
CA VAL A 231 22.70 -5.40 -7.37
C VAL A 231 24.20 -5.48 -7.13
N ALA A 232 25.00 -5.37 -8.19
CA ALA A 232 26.44 -5.17 -8.08
C ALA A 232 26.76 -3.69 -7.80
N ARG A 233 27.75 -3.41 -6.95
CA ARG A 233 28.25 -2.04 -6.73
C ARG A 233 29.06 -1.57 -7.94
N THR A 234 28.39 -0.91 -8.87
CA THR A 234 28.98 -0.27 -10.06
C THR A 234 28.54 1.21 -10.14
N PRO A 235 29.25 2.06 -10.90
CA PRO A 235 28.85 3.47 -11.07
C PRO A 235 27.41 3.65 -11.58
N GLU A 236 26.90 2.74 -12.40
CA GLU A 236 25.55 2.78 -12.97
C GLU A 236 24.47 2.48 -11.92
N ASN A 237 24.79 1.65 -10.93
CA ASN A 237 23.88 1.23 -9.87
C ASN A 237 23.92 2.12 -8.62
N ARG A 238 24.67 3.22 -8.67
CA ARG A 238 24.93 4.09 -7.53
C ARG A 238 23.66 4.56 -6.81
N SER A 239 22.62 4.90 -7.58
CA SER A 239 21.32 5.35 -7.06
C SER A 239 20.56 4.30 -6.23
N LEU A 240 20.97 3.02 -6.31
CA LEU A 240 20.33 1.91 -5.59
C LEU A 240 20.92 1.68 -4.19
N PHE A 241 22.00 2.34 -3.78
CA PHE A 241 22.66 2.10 -2.48
C PHE A 241 22.37 3.23 -1.46
N LYS A 242 22.34 2.88 -0.16
CA LYS A 242 22.06 3.84 0.92
C LYS A 242 23.21 4.84 1.14
N ASP A 243 24.44 4.34 1.08
CA ASP A 243 25.63 5.08 1.51
C ASP A 243 25.96 6.27 0.60
N ASP A 244 25.57 6.18 -0.67
CA ASP A 244 25.84 7.22 -1.66
C ASP A 244 25.07 8.51 -1.39
N TRP A 245 23.91 8.47 -0.72
CA TRP A 245 23.18 9.71 -0.38
C TRP A 245 23.91 10.54 0.66
N ASN A 246 24.52 9.88 1.66
CA ASN A 246 25.30 10.57 2.68
C ASN A 246 26.62 11.08 2.10
N GLU A 247 27.28 10.29 1.26
CA GLU A 247 28.52 10.68 0.58
C GLU A 247 28.28 11.82 -0.43
N LEU A 248 27.13 11.83 -1.13
CA LEU A 248 26.71 12.91 -2.03
C LEU A 248 26.35 14.17 -1.24
N ALA A 249 25.61 14.04 -0.13
CA ALA A 249 25.28 15.17 0.75
C ALA A 249 26.54 15.77 1.41
N GLU A 250 27.51 14.95 1.80
CA GLU A 250 28.82 15.41 2.29
C GLU A 250 29.64 16.09 1.18
N ARG A 251 29.72 15.51 -0.03
CA ARG A 251 30.39 16.11 -1.19
C ARG A 251 29.81 17.47 -1.56
N LEU A 252 28.49 17.62 -1.48
CA LEU A 252 27.80 18.87 -1.79
C LEU A 252 27.82 19.86 -0.60
N GLY A 253 28.44 19.52 0.53
CA GLY A 253 28.49 20.37 1.73
C GLY A 253 27.13 20.56 2.41
N ARG A 254 26.19 19.64 2.18
CA ARG A 254 24.76 19.72 2.53
C ARG A 254 24.32 18.62 3.49
N SER A 255 25.21 18.10 4.33
CA SER A 255 24.96 16.98 5.25
C SER A 255 23.82 17.19 6.28
N HIS A 256 23.17 18.35 6.28
CA HIS A 256 22.07 18.72 7.19
C HIS A 256 20.80 19.20 6.45
N GLN A 257 20.72 19.06 5.12
CA GLN A 257 19.51 19.38 4.34
C GLN A 257 18.57 18.17 4.25
N THR A 258 17.27 18.42 4.19
CA THR A 258 16.26 17.39 3.99
C THR A 258 16.34 16.81 2.56
N TYR A 259 15.86 15.58 2.38
CA TYR A 259 15.87 14.88 1.09
C TYR A 259 15.30 15.72 -0.06
N GLU A 260 14.19 16.43 0.18
CA GLU A 260 13.55 17.28 -0.84
C GLU A 260 14.41 18.50 -1.22
N GLU A 261 15.19 19.05 -0.28
CA GLU A 261 16.09 20.20 -0.53
C GLU A 261 17.33 19.79 -1.35
N VAL A 262 17.86 18.59 -1.09
CA VAL A 262 18.98 18.05 -1.88
C VAL A 262 18.50 17.66 -3.28
N LYS A 263 17.32 17.04 -3.39
CA LYS A 263 16.71 16.65 -4.67
C LYS A 263 16.34 17.86 -5.54
N ALA A 264 15.77 18.91 -4.95
CA ALA A 264 15.43 20.14 -5.67
C ALA A 264 16.67 20.85 -6.21
N ALA A 265 17.79 20.84 -5.47
CA ALA A 265 19.03 21.46 -5.91
C ALA A 265 19.70 20.70 -7.07
N ILE A 266 19.64 19.36 -7.07
CA ILE A 266 20.19 18.54 -8.17
C ILE A 266 19.40 18.77 -9.46
N LEU A 267 18.07 18.81 -9.37
CA LEU A 267 17.23 19.15 -10.51
C LEU A 267 17.50 20.56 -11.04
N GLN A 268 18.01 21.47 -10.20
CA GLN A 268 18.33 22.82 -10.63
C GLN A 268 19.71 22.89 -11.32
N GLU A 269 20.70 22.14 -10.84
CA GLU A 269 22.01 22.00 -11.51
C GLU A 269 21.90 21.30 -12.89
N GLU A 270 21.03 20.29 -13.04
CA GLU A 270 20.79 19.64 -14.35
C GLU A 270 20.10 20.56 -15.38
N TYR A 271 19.41 21.62 -14.95
CA TYR A 271 18.82 22.62 -15.87
C TYR A 271 19.78 23.76 -16.21
N ASP A 272 20.76 24.04 -15.36
CA ASP A 272 21.73 25.12 -15.59
C ASP A 272 22.85 24.68 -16.56
N ASP A 273 23.12 23.37 -16.70
CA ASP A 273 24.12 22.84 -17.65
C ASP A 273 23.65 22.82 -19.13
N ASP A 274 22.34 22.96 -19.40
CA ASP A 274 21.77 22.98 -20.76
C ASP A 274 21.71 24.40 -21.38
N ASP A 275 21.97 25.45 -20.59
CA ASP A 275 21.92 26.86 -21.06
C ASP A 275 23.29 27.43 -21.49
N ASP A 276 24.38 26.65 -21.36
CA ASP A 276 25.75 27.08 -21.72
C ASP A 276 26.23 26.59 -23.11
N GLU A 277 25.40 25.92 -23.91
CA GLU A 277 25.65 25.65 -25.33
C GLU A 277 24.78 26.52 -26.28
N VAL A 278 25.05 27.83 -26.35
CA VAL A 278 24.66 28.70 -27.49
C VAL A 278 25.80 29.62 -27.91
#